data_AF-A0A2T3J2I4-F1
#
_entry.id   AF-A0A2T3J2I4-F1
#
_cell.length_a   1.000
_cell.length_b   1.000
_cell.length_c   1.000
_cell.angle_alpha   90.00
_cell.angle_beta   90.00
_cell.angle_gamma   90.00
#
_symmetry.space_group_name_H-M   'P 1'
#
loop_
_entity.id
_entity.type
_entity.pdbx_description
1 polymer ?
#
loop_
_entity_poly.entity_id
_entity_poly.type
_entity_poly.pdbx_seq_one_letter_code
_entity_poly.pdbx_strand_id
1 'polypeptide(L)'
;MIRLLPQRDKKNLSFVIHPSAQNAFDFYQSLSHQFDPSQLDSERCQAFFHNGQTLHAIRNSAPEFYLFAGFEHRFFDISQTIFSHSNILIYPSDFDSNDIEKLAWRGVLSTVFSSIRSDSLGQLYEQINEHLPRKLMPILFGKNYLSEPKLAEISSTTRSTISKQRERLQKPQMTKTPKVTIFEQLIKGGQDESCSD
;
A
#
# COMPACT_ATOMS: atom_id res chain seq x y z
N MET A 1 -24.15 15.70 10.53
CA MET A 1 -24.55 15.24 9.19
C MET A 1 -23.38 15.36 8.22
N ILE A 2 -23.13 14.34 7.40
CA ILE A 2 -22.10 14.36 6.34
C ILE A 2 -22.58 15.27 5.20
N ARG A 3 -21.69 16.12 4.67
CA ARG A 3 -22.01 17.05 3.58
C ARG A 3 -20.93 17.07 2.51
N LEU A 4 -21.32 17.21 1.25
CA LEU A 4 -20.37 17.46 0.17
C LEU A 4 -19.86 18.90 0.26
N LEU A 5 -18.53 19.08 0.23
CA LEU A 5 -17.91 20.40 0.20
C LEU A 5 -18.18 21.07 -1.16
N PRO A 6 -18.84 22.24 -1.20
CA PRO A 6 -19.14 22.93 -2.44
C PRO A 6 -17.88 23.36 -3.19
N GLN A 7 -17.95 23.38 -4.53
CA GLN A 7 -16.82 23.75 -5.39
C GLN A 7 -16.19 25.11 -5.06
N ARG A 8 -17.03 26.09 -4.70
CA ARG A 8 -16.60 27.44 -4.31
C ARG A 8 -15.71 27.46 -3.06
N ASP A 9 -15.87 26.48 -2.18
CA ASP A 9 -15.21 26.40 -0.87
C ASP A 9 -13.92 25.56 -0.92
N LYS A 10 -13.58 24.98 -2.08
CA LYS A 10 -12.37 24.17 -2.30
C LYS A 10 -11.12 24.99 -2.64
N LYS A 11 -11.21 26.32 -2.66
CA LYS A 11 -10.08 27.20 -2.94
C LYS A 11 -9.20 27.33 -1.69
N ASN A 12 -7.88 27.21 -1.87
CA ASN A 12 -6.87 27.42 -0.83
C ASN A 12 -7.07 26.55 0.43
N LEU A 13 -7.50 25.30 0.26
CA LEU A 13 -7.60 24.35 1.36
C LEU A 13 -6.29 23.63 1.61
N SER A 14 -6.02 23.37 2.89
CA SER A 14 -4.95 22.48 3.32
C SER A 14 -5.55 21.17 3.82
N PHE A 15 -4.93 20.05 3.42
CA PHE A 15 -5.30 18.72 3.91
C PHE A 15 -4.10 18.09 4.60
N VAL A 16 -4.35 17.50 5.76
CA VAL A 16 -3.40 16.70 6.53
C VAL A 16 -4.06 15.38 6.89
N ILE A 17 -3.30 14.31 7.04
CA ILE A 17 -3.87 13.02 7.41
C ILE A 17 -4.34 13.07 8.88
N HIS A 18 -5.54 12.57 9.14
CA HIS A 18 -6.07 12.47 10.49
C HIS A 18 -5.21 11.51 11.33
N PRO A 19 -4.87 11.83 12.59
CA PRO A 19 -4.01 10.97 13.42
C PRO A 19 -4.49 9.52 13.52
N SER A 20 -5.80 9.29 13.67
CA SER A 20 -6.39 7.95 13.73
C SER A 20 -6.38 7.18 12.40
N ALA A 21 -6.14 7.86 11.27
CA ALA A 21 -6.02 7.24 9.95
C ALA A 21 -4.55 7.09 9.51
N GLN A 22 -3.61 7.68 10.23
CA GLN A 22 -2.19 7.75 9.86
C GLN A 22 -1.59 6.37 9.59
N ASN A 23 -1.82 5.41 10.49
CA ASN A 23 -1.28 4.05 10.32
C ASN A 23 -1.83 3.37 9.05
N ALA A 24 -3.12 3.55 8.74
CA ALA A 24 -3.70 3.01 7.51
C ALA A 24 -3.11 3.67 6.26
N PHE A 25 -2.89 4.98 6.31
CA PHE A 25 -2.23 5.75 5.25
C PHE A 25 -0.79 5.27 5.03
N ASP A 26 0.01 5.21 6.09
CA ASP A 26 1.42 4.78 6.02
C ASP A 26 1.54 3.35 5.51
N PHE A 27 0.67 2.45 5.98
CA PHE A 27 0.59 1.08 5.48
C PHE A 27 0.34 1.07 3.97
N TYR A 28 -0.65 1.82 3.47
CA TYR A 28 -0.97 1.85 2.04
C TYR A 28 0.17 2.43 1.18
N GLN A 29 0.85 3.46 1.68
CA GLN A 29 2.01 4.06 1.01
C GLN A 29 3.24 3.13 1.01
N SER A 30 3.38 2.28 2.03
CA SER A 30 4.47 1.30 2.10
C SER A 30 4.33 0.16 1.08
N LEU A 31 3.15 -0.02 0.48
CA LEU A 31 2.91 -1.09 -0.46
C LEU A 31 3.67 -0.83 -1.76
N SER A 32 4.43 -1.83 -2.20
CA SER A 32 5.05 -1.82 -3.52
C SER A 32 3.99 -2.08 -4.57
N HIS A 33 3.50 -1.01 -5.15
CA HIS A 33 2.48 -1.14 -6.16
C HIS A 33 3.08 -1.34 -7.56
N GLN A 34 2.38 -2.07 -8.43
CA GLN A 34 2.93 -2.50 -9.72
C GLN A 34 3.09 -1.38 -10.76
N PHE A 35 2.32 -0.30 -10.65
CA PHE A 35 2.34 0.81 -11.61
C PHE A 35 3.10 2.00 -11.03
N ASP A 36 3.80 2.75 -11.85
CA ASP A 36 4.41 4.02 -11.42
C ASP A 36 3.57 5.17 -11.99
N PRO A 37 2.78 5.87 -11.15
CA PRO A 37 1.99 7.03 -11.57
C PRO A 37 2.81 8.13 -12.24
N SER A 38 4.09 8.28 -11.90
CA SER A 38 4.96 9.31 -12.48
C SER A 38 5.24 9.08 -13.97
N GLN A 39 5.03 7.85 -14.46
CA GLN A 39 5.11 7.55 -15.90
C GLN A 39 3.88 8.04 -16.68
N LEU A 40 2.83 8.48 -15.99
CA LEU A 40 1.58 9.00 -16.56
C LEU A 40 1.46 10.53 -16.36
N ASP A 41 2.58 11.24 -16.51
CA ASP A 41 2.75 12.68 -16.20
C ASP A 41 2.11 13.66 -17.20
N SER A 42 1.14 13.22 -18.00
CA SER A 42 0.36 14.19 -18.78
C SER A 42 -0.67 14.85 -17.87
N GLU A 43 -0.81 16.17 -17.97
CA GLU A 43 -1.85 16.94 -17.26
C GLU A 43 -3.25 16.34 -17.46
N ARG A 44 -3.51 15.79 -18.65
CA ARG A 44 -4.77 15.08 -18.98
C ARG A 44 -4.94 13.78 -18.21
N CYS A 45 -3.89 12.97 -18.07
CA CYS A 45 -3.92 11.74 -17.30
C CYS A 45 -4.13 12.05 -15.81
N GLN A 46 -3.39 13.01 -15.29
CA GLN A 46 -3.55 13.46 -13.91
C GLN A 46 -4.99 13.96 -13.68
N ALA A 47 -5.51 14.85 -14.52
CA ALA A 47 -6.90 15.29 -14.42
C ALA A 47 -7.88 14.09 -14.46
N PHE A 48 -7.70 13.13 -15.37
CA PHE A 48 -8.58 11.96 -15.46
C PHE A 48 -8.63 11.13 -14.16
N PHE A 49 -7.47 10.84 -13.55
CA PHE A 49 -7.40 10.01 -12.34
C PHE A 49 -7.75 10.78 -11.06
N HIS A 50 -7.50 12.09 -11.01
CA HIS A 50 -7.85 12.93 -9.86
C HIS A 50 -9.30 13.40 -9.88
N ASN A 51 -9.93 13.44 -11.06
CA ASN A 51 -11.32 13.85 -11.21
C ASN A 51 -12.27 12.79 -10.61
N GLY A 52 -13.12 13.23 -9.68
CA GLY A 52 -14.18 12.39 -9.15
C GLY A 52 -13.76 11.45 -8.01
N GLN A 53 -12.47 11.44 -7.62
CA GLN A 53 -12.06 10.73 -6.41
C GLN A 53 -12.84 11.25 -5.20
N THR A 54 -13.30 10.34 -4.35
CA THR A 54 -14.08 10.69 -3.17
C THR A 54 -13.18 10.65 -1.95
N LEU A 55 -13.04 11.80 -1.30
CA LEU A 55 -12.21 12.02 -0.13
C LEU A 55 -13.11 12.24 1.09
N HIS A 56 -12.75 11.63 2.21
CA HIS A 56 -13.49 11.76 3.46
C HIS A 56 -12.66 12.58 4.43
N ALA A 57 -13.22 13.68 4.91
CA ALA A 57 -12.52 14.62 5.75
C ALA A 57 -13.37 15.13 6.91
N ILE A 58 -12.69 15.62 7.94
CA ILE A 58 -13.26 16.32 9.09
C ILE A 58 -12.57 17.67 9.21
N ARG A 59 -13.29 18.70 9.64
CA ARG A 59 -12.72 20.04 9.77
C ARG A 59 -11.81 20.09 11.00
N ASN A 60 -10.54 20.48 10.82
CA ASN A 60 -9.63 20.75 11.92
C ASN A 60 -9.79 22.20 12.39
N SER A 61 -9.35 23.12 11.53
CA SER A 61 -9.41 24.57 11.71
C SER A 61 -9.73 25.21 10.35
N ALA A 62 -10.07 26.49 10.28
CA ALA A 62 -10.16 27.14 8.97
C ALA A 62 -8.74 27.63 8.58
N PRO A 63 -8.15 27.26 7.43
CA PRO A 63 -8.70 26.52 6.27
C PRO A 63 -8.27 25.03 6.17
N GLU A 64 -7.89 24.39 7.28
CA GLU A 64 -7.31 23.05 7.31
C GLU A 64 -8.33 21.92 7.61
N PHE A 65 -8.22 20.84 6.85
CA PHE A 65 -9.03 19.64 7.01
C PHE A 65 -8.16 18.43 7.30
N TYR A 66 -8.66 17.56 8.18
CA TYR A 66 -8.09 16.23 8.34
C TYR A 66 -8.74 15.27 7.34
N LEU A 67 -7.93 14.70 6.45
CA LEU A 67 -8.32 13.61 5.55
C LEU A 67 -8.18 12.27 6.27
N PHE A 68 -9.15 11.39 6.13
CA PHE A 68 -9.09 10.08 6.79
C PHE A 68 -9.53 8.88 5.96
N ALA A 69 -10.08 9.08 4.76
CA ALA A 69 -10.28 8.00 3.78
C ALA A 69 -10.36 8.56 2.36
N GLY A 70 -10.23 7.69 1.36
CA GLY A 70 -10.15 8.05 -0.06
C GLY A 70 -8.71 8.18 -0.57
N PHE A 71 -7.73 8.19 0.34
CA PHE A 71 -6.30 8.22 0.00
C PHE A 71 -5.78 6.88 -0.55
N GLU A 72 -6.56 5.81 -0.41
CA GLU A 72 -6.29 4.50 -1.01
C GLU A 72 -6.50 4.49 -2.53
N HIS A 73 -6.87 5.61 -3.13
CA HIS A 73 -6.89 5.77 -4.58
C HIS A 73 -5.47 5.74 -5.14
N ARG A 74 -5.27 4.97 -6.21
CA ARG A 74 -3.94 4.58 -6.69
C ARG A 74 -3.03 5.74 -7.09
N PHE A 75 -3.64 6.82 -7.56
CA PHE A 75 -2.97 8.02 -8.06
C PHE A 75 -3.00 9.16 -7.03
N PHE A 76 -3.53 8.92 -5.84
CA PHE A 76 -3.60 9.94 -4.81
C PHE A 76 -2.21 10.24 -4.24
N ASP A 77 -1.86 11.52 -4.23
CA ASP A 77 -0.70 12.07 -3.52
C ASP A 77 -1.17 13.34 -2.82
N ILE A 78 -1.07 13.38 -1.49
CA ILE A 78 -1.54 14.53 -0.71
C ILE A 78 -0.85 15.85 -1.09
N SER A 79 0.40 15.79 -1.58
CA SER A 79 1.20 16.95 -1.97
C SER A 79 0.91 17.45 -3.38
N GLN A 80 0.43 16.57 -4.27
CA GLN A 80 0.19 16.88 -5.68
C GLN A 80 -1.30 16.96 -6.05
N THR A 81 -2.18 16.43 -5.20
CA THR A 81 -3.61 16.34 -5.47
C THR A 81 -4.23 17.73 -5.60
N ILE A 82 -4.86 17.97 -6.75
CA ILE A 82 -5.68 19.16 -6.97
C ILE A 82 -7.09 18.89 -6.41
N PHE A 83 -7.30 19.27 -5.15
CA PHE A 83 -8.56 19.01 -4.41
C PHE A 83 -9.81 19.64 -5.02
N SER A 84 -9.67 20.65 -5.89
CA SER A 84 -10.81 21.28 -6.56
C SER A 84 -11.60 20.26 -7.39
N HIS A 85 -10.96 19.22 -7.93
CA HIS A 85 -11.63 18.21 -8.76
C HIS A 85 -12.11 16.96 -7.99
N SER A 86 -11.82 16.90 -6.69
CA SER A 86 -12.20 15.79 -5.82
C SER A 86 -13.59 16.01 -5.21
N ASN A 87 -14.33 14.94 -4.96
CA ASN A 87 -15.56 14.95 -4.18
C ASN A 87 -15.19 14.85 -2.70
N ILE A 88 -15.31 15.94 -1.94
CA ILE A 88 -14.85 15.97 -0.55
C ILE A 88 -16.07 15.89 0.38
N LEU A 89 -16.21 14.78 1.07
CA LEU A 89 -17.26 14.54 2.05
C LEU A 89 -16.78 15.01 3.43
N ILE A 90 -17.43 16.03 3.97
CA ILE A 90 -17.15 16.61 5.28
C ILE A 90 -18.02 15.97 6.33
N TYR A 91 -17.39 15.28 7.26
CA TYR A 91 -18.01 14.67 8.43
C TYR A 91 -18.14 15.69 9.58
N PRO A 92 -19.05 15.44 10.54
CA PRO A 92 -19.14 16.25 11.76
C PRO A 92 -17.81 16.31 12.51
N SER A 93 -17.51 17.45 13.15
CA SER A 93 -16.25 17.64 13.90
C SER A 93 -16.11 16.75 15.14
N ASP A 94 -17.21 16.17 15.62
CA ASP A 94 -17.29 15.22 16.73
C ASP A 94 -17.32 13.76 16.25
N PHE A 95 -16.99 13.49 14.98
CA PHE A 95 -16.98 12.14 14.45
C PHE A 95 -15.93 11.27 15.15
N ASP A 96 -16.34 10.09 15.60
CA ASP A 96 -15.56 9.25 16.51
C ASP A 96 -14.25 8.74 15.87
N SER A 97 -13.16 8.87 16.61
CA SER A 97 -11.82 8.47 16.17
C SER A 97 -11.68 6.97 15.88
N ASN A 98 -12.42 6.09 16.56
CA ASN A 98 -12.41 4.66 16.24
C ASN A 98 -13.12 4.39 14.92
N ASP A 99 -14.21 5.10 14.64
CA ASP A 99 -14.92 4.97 13.38
C ASP A 99 -14.12 5.57 12.21
N ILE A 100 -13.38 6.65 12.45
CA ILE A 100 -12.37 7.17 11.52
C ILE A 100 -11.34 6.07 11.16
N GLU A 101 -10.72 5.45 12.17
CA GLU A 101 -9.72 4.41 11.95
C GLU A 101 -10.31 3.21 11.19
N LYS A 102 -11.52 2.75 11.56
CA LYS A 102 -12.21 1.67 10.86
C LYS A 102 -12.48 2.01 9.39
N LEU A 103 -12.93 3.22 9.09
CA LEU A 103 -13.21 3.64 7.71
C LEU A 103 -11.92 3.72 6.88
N ALA A 104 -10.85 4.27 7.46
CA ALA A 104 -9.53 4.31 6.83
C ALA A 104 -9.05 2.91 6.44
N TRP A 105 -9.03 1.98 7.41
CA TRP A 105 -8.62 0.60 7.17
C TRP A 105 -9.54 -0.14 6.23
N ARG A 106 -10.86 0.13 6.26
CA ARG A 106 -11.81 -0.48 5.32
C ARG A 106 -11.48 -0.11 3.88
N GLY A 107 -11.21 1.17 3.60
CA GLY A 107 -10.83 1.64 2.26
C GLY A 107 -9.56 0.95 1.79
N VAL A 108 -8.50 1.06 2.59
CA VAL A 108 -7.19 0.44 2.33
C VAL A 108 -7.31 -1.06 2.06
N LEU A 109 -7.92 -1.82 2.96
CA LEU A 109 -8.03 -3.28 2.82
C LEU A 109 -8.87 -3.69 1.60
N SER A 110 -9.93 -2.95 1.28
CA SER A 110 -10.73 -3.20 0.08
C SER A 110 -9.86 -3.08 -1.19
N THR A 111 -9.06 -2.02 -1.27
CA THR A 111 -8.13 -1.81 -2.38
C THR A 111 -7.05 -2.90 -2.43
N VAL A 112 -6.45 -3.25 -1.29
CA VAL A 112 -5.38 -4.24 -1.22
C VAL A 112 -5.88 -5.63 -1.60
N PHE A 113 -7.01 -6.08 -1.06
CA PHE A 113 -7.55 -7.40 -1.39
C PHE A 113 -8.02 -7.49 -2.85
N SER A 114 -8.37 -6.38 -3.48
CA SER A 114 -8.71 -6.34 -4.91
C SER A 114 -7.50 -6.34 -5.85
N SER A 115 -6.30 -5.98 -5.35
CA SER A 115 -5.13 -5.71 -6.20
C SER A 115 -3.90 -6.54 -5.87
N ILE A 116 -3.97 -7.40 -4.83
CA ILE A 116 -2.82 -8.20 -4.43
C ILE A 116 -2.42 -9.23 -5.48
N ARG A 117 -1.11 -9.28 -5.78
CA ARG A 117 -0.52 -10.31 -6.61
C ARG A 117 -0.31 -11.59 -5.81
N SER A 118 -0.47 -12.73 -6.47
CA SER A 118 -0.29 -14.04 -5.84
C SER A 118 1.14 -14.29 -5.34
N ASP A 119 2.14 -13.58 -5.88
CA ASP A 119 3.55 -13.70 -5.51
C ASP A 119 3.98 -12.81 -4.32
N SER A 120 3.10 -11.94 -3.84
CA SER A 120 3.37 -11.03 -2.70
C SER A 120 2.56 -11.35 -1.44
N LEU A 121 1.86 -12.49 -1.40
CA LEU A 121 1.05 -12.92 -0.25
C LEU A 121 1.88 -13.10 1.03
N GLY A 122 3.13 -13.54 0.92
CA GLY A 122 4.04 -13.64 2.06
C GLY A 122 4.40 -12.28 2.66
N GLN A 123 4.59 -11.25 1.83
CA GLN A 123 4.85 -9.89 2.30
C GLN A 123 3.58 -9.29 2.92
N LEU A 124 2.43 -9.46 2.25
CA LEU A 124 1.15 -9.00 2.80
C LEU A 124 0.86 -9.61 4.18
N TYR A 125 1.15 -10.90 4.35
CA TYR A 125 0.97 -11.58 5.63
C TYR A 125 1.72 -10.87 6.76
N GLU A 126 3.00 -10.52 6.55
CA GLU A 126 3.81 -9.83 7.56
C GLU A 126 3.26 -8.43 7.80
N GLN A 127 3.02 -7.66 6.73
CA GLN A 127 2.57 -6.28 6.85
C GLN A 127 1.20 -6.16 7.53
N ILE A 128 0.25 -7.05 7.24
CA ILE A 128 -1.05 -7.07 7.93
C ILE A 128 -0.84 -7.35 9.42
N ASN A 129 -0.09 -8.40 9.78
CA ASN A 129 0.11 -8.76 11.18
C ASN A 129 0.87 -7.70 11.98
N GLU A 130 1.72 -6.91 11.32
CA GLU A 130 2.49 -5.83 11.93
C GLU A 130 1.67 -4.54 12.12
N HIS A 131 0.93 -4.10 11.08
CA HIS A 131 0.36 -2.75 11.04
C HIS A 131 -1.14 -2.69 11.37
N LEU A 132 -1.91 -3.74 11.03
CA LEU A 132 -3.36 -3.71 11.20
C LEU A 132 -3.72 -3.71 12.70
N PRO A 133 -4.54 -2.76 13.19
CA PRO A 133 -4.90 -2.69 14.60
C PRO A 133 -5.51 -4.00 15.11
N ARG A 134 -5.03 -4.45 16.27
CA ARG A 134 -5.47 -5.73 16.88
C ARG A 134 -6.98 -5.83 17.06
N LYS A 135 -7.67 -4.71 17.30
CA LYS A 135 -9.14 -4.68 17.42
C LYS A 135 -9.88 -4.99 16.12
N LEU A 136 -9.24 -4.79 14.96
CA LEU A 136 -9.79 -5.11 13.65
C LEU A 136 -9.54 -6.56 13.23
N MET A 137 -8.50 -7.20 13.78
CA MET A 137 -8.14 -8.60 13.45
C MET A 137 -9.31 -9.58 13.68
N PRO A 138 -10.02 -9.58 14.83
CA PRO A 138 -11.17 -10.48 15.02
C PRO A 138 -12.33 -10.20 14.08
N ILE A 139 -12.55 -8.93 13.73
CA ILE A 139 -13.62 -8.51 12.83
C ILE A 139 -13.39 -9.08 11.42
N LEU A 140 -12.13 -9.07 10.97
CA LEU A 140 -11.76 -9.46 9.61
C LEU A 140 -11.45 -10.96 9.47
N PHE A 141 -10.79 -11.55 10.46
CA PHE A 141 -10.23 -12.90 10.39
C PHE A 141 -10.77 -13.86 11.45
N GLY A 142 -11.64 -13.40 12.36
CA GLY A 142 -12.17 -14.19 13.46
C GLY A 142 -11.14 -14.53 14.55
N LYS A 143 -9.94 -13.96 14.47
CA LYS A 143 -8.81 -14.21 15.38
C LYS A 143 -8.02 -12.93 15.61
N ASN A 144 -7.22 -12.89 16.67
CA ASN A 144 -6.35 -11.74 16.99
C ASN A 144 -5.09 -11.62 16.09
N TYR A 145 -4.94 -12.52 15.12
CA TYR A 145 -3.85 -12.53 14.15
C TYR A 145 -4.31 -13.18 12.85
N LEU A 146 -3.73 -12.78 11.72
CA LEU A 146 -3.92 -13.44 10.44
C LEU A 146 -2.98 -14.66 10.38
N SER A 147 -3.53 -15.86 10.25
CA SER A 147 -2.75 -17.08 10.08
C SER A 147 -2.51 -17.41 8.60
N GLU A 148 -1.40 -18.09 8.28
CA GLU A 148 -1.15 -18.52 6.89
C GLU A 148 -2.27 -19.38 6.31
N PRO A 149 -2.87 -20.35 7.05
CA PRO A 149 -4.02 -21.11 6.53
C PRO A 149 -5.21 -20.21 6.21
N LYS A 150 -5.46 -19.17 7.03
CA LYS A 150 -6.58 -18.25 6.79
C LYS A 150 -6.32 -17.38 5.57
N LEU A 151 -5.09 -16.86 5.41
CA LEU A 151 -4.73 -16.11 4.21
C LEU A 151 -4.78 -17.00 2.96
N ALA A 152 -4.36 -18.26 3.06
CA ALA A 152 -4.44 -19.24 1.97
C ALA A 152 -5.90 -19.47 1.53
N GLU A 153 -6.82 -19.62 2.49
CA GLU A 153 -8.25 -19.74 2.24
C GLU A 153 -8.80 -18.48 1.52
N ILE A 154 -8.50 -17.29 2.03
CA ILE A 154 -9.01 -16.02 1.47
C ILE A 154 -8.47 -15.77 0.05
N SER A 155 -7.19 -16.07 -0.18
CA SER A 155 -6.52 -15.83 -1.46
C SER A 155 -6.57 -17.01 -2.44
N SER A 156 -7.33 -18.06 -2.11
CA SER A 156 -7.43 -19.28 -2.93
C SER A 156 -6.07 -19.87 -3.32
N THR A 157 -5.11 -19.88 -2.40
CA THR A 157 -3.77 -20.46 -2.59
C THR A 157 -3.47 -21.54 -1.55
N THR A 158 -2.26 -22.10 -1.57
CA THR A 158 -1.81 -23.03 -0.54
C THR A 158 -1.00 -22.33 0.55
N ARG A 159 -1.11 -22.83 1.79
CA ARG A 159 -0.25 -22.39 2.90
C ARG A 159 1.24 -22.45 2.54
N SER A 160 1.65 -23.49 1.82
CA SER A 160 3.04 -23.71 1.44
C SER A 160 3.57 -22.63 0.50
N THR A 161 2.71 -22.07 -0.37
CA THR A 161 3.05 -20.94 -1.25
C THR A 161 3.42 -19.72 -0.42
N ILE A 162 2.59 -19.39 0.57
CA ILE A 162 2.80 -18.24 1.46
C ILE A 162 4.06 -18.43 2.30
N SER A 163 4.23 -19.60 2.94
CA SER A 163 5.41 -19.93 3.74
C SER A 163 6.70 -19.78 2.93
N LYS A 164 6.74 -20.30 1.69
CA LYS A 164 7.91 -20.18 0.80
C LYS A 164 8.20 -18.73 0.42
N GLN A 165 7.17 -17.90 0.22
CA GLN A 165 7.36 -16.47 -0.05
C GLN A 165 7.96 -15.76 1.17
N ARG A 166 7.45 -16.04 2.37
CA ARG A 166 7.99 -15.49 3.63
C ARG A 166 9.45 -15.87 3.86
N GLU A 167 9.80 -17.14 3.66
CA GLU A 167 11.18 -17.62 3.78
C GLU A 167 12.14 -16.88 2.83
N ARG A 168 11.68 -16.50 1.63
CA ARG A 168 12.49 -15.73 0.68
C ARG A 168 12.72 -14.29 1.12
N LEU A 169 11.79 -13.70 1.88
CA LEU A 169 11.95 -12.36 2.45
C LEU A 169 12.99 -12.35 3.58
N GLN A 170 13.05 -13.44 4.36
CA GLN A 170 13.94 -13.54 5.52
C GLN A 170 15.35 -14.02 5.17
N LYS A 171 15.56 -14.62 3.99
CA LYS A 171 16.90 -14.94 3.52
C LYS A 171 17.60 -13.61 3.21
N PRO A 172 18.73 -13.30 3.87
CA PRO A 172 19.58 -12.22 3.40
C PRO A 172 19.85 -12.48 1.92
N GLN A 173 19.76 -11.45 1.08
CA GLN A 173 20.40 -11.52 -0.22
C GLN A 173 21.87 -11.80 0.07
N MET A 174 22.27 -13.08 0.11
CA MET A 174 23.67 -13.43 0.02
C MET A 174 24.10 -12.73 -1.25
N THR A 175 24.96 -11.73 -1.09
CA THR A 175 25.72 -11.13 -2.17
C THR A 175 26.06 -12.28 -3.08
N LYS A 176 25.52 -12.25 -4.30
CA LYS A 176 25.84 -13.26 -5.30
C LYS A 176 27.35 -13.17 -5.45
N THR A 177 28.10 -14.00 -4.73
CA THR A 177 29.47 -14.30 -5.09
C THR A 177 29.37 -14.65 -6.55
N PRO A 178 30.07 -13.92 -7.45
CA PRO A 178 29.96 -14.17 -8.87
C PRO A 178 30.22 -15.66 -9.04
N LYS A 179 29.18 -16.41 -9.40
CA LYS A 179 29.32 -17.81 -9.74
C LYS A 179 30.16 -17.77 -10.98
N VAL A 180 31.47 -18.01 -10.81
CA VAL A 180 32.38 -18.29 -11.91
C VAL A 180 31.65 -19.31 -12.75
N THR A 181 31.33 -18.91 -13.98
CA THR A 181 30.56 -19.77 -14.88
C THR A 181 31.39 -21.01 -15.16
N ILE A 182 30.74 -22.14 -15.43
CA ILE A 182 31.45 -23.39 -15.82
C ILE A 182 32.39 -23.11 -17.01
N PHE A 183 32.00 -22.17 -17.89
CA PHE A 183 32.83 -21.67 -18.98
C PHE A 183 34.12 -20.97 -18.51
N GLU A 184 34.05 -20.10 -17.51
CA GLU A 184 35.26 -19.47 -16.93
C GLU A 184 36.18 -20.48 -16.23
N GLN A 185 35.63 -21.58 -15.68
CA GLN A 185 36.43 -22.67 -15.11
C GLN A 185 37.14 -23.50 -16.20
N LEU A 186 36.47 -23.74 -17.33
CA LEU A 186 37.04 -24.45 -18.48
C LEU A 186 38.16 -23.65 -19.17
N ILE A 187 38.01 -22.32 -19.27
CA ILE A 187 39.03 -21.45 -19.88
C ILE A 187 40.32 -21.43 -19.02
N LYS A 188 40.19 -21.45 -17.69
CA LYS A 188 41.36 -21.49 -16.79
C LYS A 188 42.02 -22.87 -16.73
N GLY A 189 41.24 -23.96 -16.78
CA GLY A 189 41.79 -25.32 -16.78
C GLY A 189 42.50 -25.73 -18.07
N GLY A 190 42.32 -24.98 -19.16
CA GLY A 190 42.97 -25.24 -20.46
C GLY A 190 44.31 -24.52 -20.67
N GLN A 191 44.77 -23.69 -19.73
CA GLN A 191 46.02 -22.92 -19.85
C GLN A 191 47.22 -23.54 -19.12
N ASP A 192 47.04 -24.62 -18.37
CA ASP A 192 48.11 -25.28 -17.59
C ASP A 192 48.74 -26.50 -18.31
N GLU A 193 48.34 -26.82 -19.55
CA GLU A 193 48.92 -27.93 -20.35
C GLU A 193 49.58 -27.46 -21.66
N SER A 194 50.39 -26.40 -21.61
CA SER A 194 51.31 -26.12 -22.72
C SER A 194 52.68 -25.62 -22.25
N CYS A 195 53.68 -26.44 -22.57
CA CYS A 195 55.13 -26.21 -22.55
C CYS A 195 55.85 -26.35 -21.20
N SER A 196 56.40 -27.55 -20.98
CA SER A 196 57.76 -27.70 -20.47
C SER A 196 58.52 -28.58 -21.47
N ASP A 197 59.39 -27.94 -22.26
CA ASP A 197 60.53 -28.59 -22.91
C ASP A 197 61.63 -28.86 -21.86
#